data_AF-A0A7S0Y6D5-F1
#
_entry.id   AF-A0A7S0Y6D5-F1
#
_cell.length_a   1.000
_cell.length_b   1.000
_cell.length_c   1.000
_cell.angle_alpha   90.00
_cell.angle_beta   90.00
_cell.angle_gamma   90.00
#
_symmetry.space_group_name_H-M   'P 1'
#
loop_
_entity.id
_entity.type
_entity.pdbx_description
1 polymer ?
#
loop_
_entity_poly.entity_id
_entity_poly.type
_entity_poly.pdbx_seq_one_letter_code
_entity_poly.pdbx_strand_id
1 'polypeptide(L)'
;AGSSEEGKRRGTADVLVRHAAVGVLSRSVKAANSFPLTLQLIFECIYGKQSSTKLKQAGMQFAVWTLRNAQDAVLAPMAGVLLSGLIKFLDTMDSDMEGGQQAIVQLRGFTFSAMGQLAQRAPTLFSSDIKVAKMLFGALSSEMPEIRVSVQEAVSLSCVAYQSVAGDAKEELMNLLIDSVTQDSHQARFCAVYWANRLFPFSEPRARHINLLAIDDKKVEVREEAARGLAKPVASKVRESLVPEESKASALDKQNQT
;
A
#
# COMPACT_ATOMS: atom_id res chain seq x y z
N ALA A 1 0.83 29.77 -53.18
CA ALA A 1 0.63 29.95 -51.73
C ALA A 1 -0.51 29.03 -51.31
N GLY A 2 -0.39 28.09 -50.39
CA GLY A 2 0.74 27.69 -49.55
C GLY A 2 0.76 26.17 -49.39
N SER A 3 1.96 25.60 -49.36
CA SER A 3 2.21 24.22 -48.98
C SER A 3 2.11 24.11 -47.47
N SER A 4 1.07 23.44 -46.98
CA SER A 4 0.96 23.05 -45.58
C SER A 4 2.02 21.98 -45.27
N GLU A 5 3.10 22.37 -44.62
CA GLU A 5 4.03 21.43 -43.99
C GLU A 5 3.32 20.73 -42.83
N GLU A 6 2.69 19.58 -43.12
CA GLU A 6 2.40 18.60 -42.07
C GLU A 6 3.75 18.11 -41.51
N GLY A 7 4.12 18.65 -40.35
CA GLY A 7 5.34 18.30 -39.64
C GLY A 7 5.49 16.79 -39.52
N LYS A 8 6.47 16.25 -40.25
CA LYS A 8 6.84 14.84 -40.28
C LYS A 8 7.06 14.37 -38.84
N ARG A 9 6.08 13.67 -38.26
CA ARG A 9 6.18 13.14 -36.89
C ARG A 9 7.41 12.25 -36.84
N ARG A 10 8.41 12.64 -36.04
CA ARG A 10 9.61 11.83 -35.81
C ARG A 10 9.15 10.46 -35.30
N GLY A 11 9.76 9.39 -35.82
CA GLY A 11 9.48 8.03 -35.37
C GLY A 11 9.80 7.84 -33.89
N THR A 12 9.30 6.75 -33.29
CA THR A 12 9.56 6.43 -31.88
C THR A 12 11.06 6.37 -31.60
N ALA A 13 11.48 7.00 -30.50
CA ALA A 13 12.88 6.97 -30.09
C ALA A 13 13.32 5.53 -29.74
N ASP A 14 14.62 5.27 -29.91
CA ASP A 14 15.23 4.00 -29.56
C ASP A 14 15.01 3.62 -28.08
N VAL A 15 14.93 2.31 -27.80
CA VAL A 15 14.65 1.77 -26.45
C VAL A 15 15.68 2.24 -25.43
N LEU A 16 16.95 2.39 -25.81
CA LEU A 16 18.00 2.87 -24.90
C LEU A 16 17.81 4.34 -24.53
N VAL A 17 17.41 5.17 -25.49
CA VAL A 17 17.11 6.59 -25.25
C VAL A 17 15.91 6.72 -24.33
N ARG A 18 14.85 5.93 -24.56
CA ARG A 18 13.67 5.89 -23.69
C ARG A 18 14.03 5.48 -22.27
N HIS A 19 14.80 4.41 -22.10
CA HIS A 19 15.27 3.95 -20.79
C HIS A 19 16.08 5.03 -20.05
N ALA A 20 17.03 5.68 -20.73
CA ALA A 20 17.84 6.75 -20.16
C ALA A 20 16.97 7.96 -19.74
N ALA A 21 16.01 8.35 -20.58
CA ALA A 21 15.09 9.44 -20.28
C ALA A 21 14.25 9.13 -19.02
N VAL A 22 13.66 7.93 -18.93
CA VAL A 22 12.90 7.51 -17.74
C VAL A 22 13.77 7.54 -16.48
N GLY A 23 15.02 7.08 -16.56
CA GLY A 23 15.96 7.14 -15.42
C GLY A 23 16.29 8.56 -14.93
N VAL A 24 16.22 9.57 -15.79
CA VAL A 24 16.32 10.98 -15.38
C VAL A 24 15.00 11.46 -14.77
N LEU A 25 13.87 11.10 -15.36
CA LEU A 25 12.54 11.49 -14.88
C LEU A 25 12.21 10.89 -13.50
N SER A 26 12.71 9.70 -13.17
CA SER A 26 12.62 9.06 -11.84
C SER A 26 13.34 9.79 -10.71
N ARG A 27 13.86 11.00 -10.95
CA ARG A 27 14.42 11.90 -9.95
C ARG A 27 13.80 13.30 -9.98
N SER A 28 12.79 13.51 -10.83
CA SER A 28 12.16 14.80 -11.03
C SER A 28 10.80 14.86 -10.34
N VAL A 29 10.65 15.77 -9.37
CA VAL A 29 9.36 16.05 -8.73
C VAL A 29 8.38 16.67 -9.74
N LYS A 30 8.89 17.51 -10.66
CA LYS A 30 8.06 18.07 -11.74
C LYS A 30 7.51 16.97 -12.65
N ALA A 31 8.32 15.96 -12.98
CA ALA A 31 7.88 14.82 -13.76
C ALA A 31 6.78 14.02 -13.06
N ALA A 32 6.92 13.76 -11.75
CA ALA A 32 5.90 13.07 -10.95
C ALA A 32 4.56 13.83 -10.87
N ASN A 33 4.58 15.16 -11.07
CA ASN A 33 3.41 16.03 -10.99
C ASN A 33 2.87 16.45 -12.37
N SER A 34 3.33 15.84 -13.46
CA SER A 34 2.93 16.18 -14.82
C SER A 34 1.78 15.30 -15.31
N PHE A 35 0.62 15.32 -14.64
CA PHE A 35 -0.57 14.59 -15.10
C PHE A 35 -1.17 15.27 -16.35
N PRO A 36 -1.56 14.53 -17.40
CA PRO A 36 -1.66 13.06 -17.49
C PRO A 36 -0.40 12.36 -18.04
N LEU A 37 0.64 13.10 -18.43
CA LEU A 37 1.86 12.56 -19.05
C LEU A 37 2.59 11.55 -18.14
N THR A 38 2.52 11.75 -16.83
CA THR A 38 3.10 10.85 -15.82
C THR A 38 2.50 9.45 -15.92
N LEU A 39 1.15 9.37 -15.92
CA LEU A 39 0.42 8.12 -16.03
C LEU A 39 0.66 7.45 -17.38
N GLN A 40 0.63 8.23 -18.46
CA GLN A 40 0.91 7.74 -19.81
C GLN A 40 2.31 7.15 -19.91
N LEU A 41 3.32 7.80 -19.32
CA LEU A 41 4.68 7.30 -19.31
C LEU A 41 4.81 5.97 -18.56
N ILE A 42 4.19 5.86 -17.39
CA ILE A 42 4.19 4.60 -16.61
C ILE A 42 3.59 3.47 -17.45
N PHE A 43 2.42 3.67 -18.05
CA PHE A 43 1.74 2.63 -18.82
C PHE A 43 2.41 2.32 -20.16
N GLU A 44 2.99 3.31 -20.83
CA GLU A 44 3.77 3.09 -22.04
C GLU A 44 5.06 2.31 -21.73
N CYS A 45 5.65 2.47 -20.55
CA CYS A 45 6.77 1.64 -20.11
C CYS A 45 6.33 0.21 -19.76
N ILE A 46 5.16 0.01 -19.15
CA ILE A 46 4.72 -1.32 -18.69
C ILE A 46 4.09 -2.14 -19.83
N TYR A 47 3.21 -1.51 -20.61
CA TYR A 47 2.34 -2.17 -21.61
C TYR A 47 2.60 -1.73 -23.06
N GLY A 48 3.52 -0.79 -23.30
CA GLY A 48 3.80 -0.31 -24.64
C GLY A 48 4.28 -1.43 -25.56
N LYS A 49 3.88 -1.39 -26.84
CA LYS A 49 4.21 -2.42 -27.85
C LYS A 49 5.71 -2.64 -28.04
N GLN A 50 6.51 -1.60 -27.79
CA GLN A 50 7.97 -1.63 -27.90
C GLN A 50 8.65 -1.62 -26.51
N SER A 51 7.96 -2.11 -25.48
CA SER A 51 8.54 -2.20 -24.15
C SER A 51 9.48 -3.40 -24.03
N SER A 52 10.57 -3.20 -23.28
CA SER A 52 11.51 -4.25 -22.89
C SER A 52 11.47 -4.43 -21.38
N THR A 53 11.98 -5.56 -20.87
CA THR A 53 12.08 -5.81 -19.41
C THR A 53 12.79 -4.67 -18.67
N LYS A 54 13.86 -4.10 -19.24
CA LYS A 54 14.55 -2.93 -18.66
C LYS A 54 13.67 -1.69 -18.64
N LEU A 55 12.87 -1.47 -19.68
CA LEU A 55 11.94 -0.33 -19.73
C LEU A 55 10.79 -0.51 -18.74
N LYS A 56 10.26 -1.73 -18.57
CA LYS A 56 9.28 -2.06 -17.53
C LYS A 56 9.84 -1.77 -16.14
N GLN A 57 11.09 -2.16 -15.87
CA GLN A 57 11.78 -1.86 -14.59
C GLN A 57 11.92 -0.36 -14.35
N ALA A 58 12.39 0.39 -15.35
CA ALA A 58 12.49 1.85 -15.24
C ALA A 58 11.12 2.51 -15.04
N GLY A 59 10.09 2.04 -15.74
CA GLY A 59 8.70 2.48 -15.60
C GLY A 59 8.14 2.23 -14.20
N MET A 60 8.44 1.07 -13.61
CA MET A 60 7.99 0.76 -12.25
C MET A 60 8.75 1.57 -11.19
N GLN A 61 10.05 1.80 -11.37
CA GLN A 61 10.79 2.73 -10.51
C GLN A 61 10.21 4.15 -10.61
N PHE A 62 9.82 4.59 -11.81
CA PHE A 62 9.16 5.86 -12.02
C PHE A 62 7.77 5.90 -11.36
N ALA A 63 7.02 4.79 -11.37
CA ALA A 63 5.74 4.68 -10.68
C ALA A 63 5.91 4.83 -9.16
N VAL A 64 6.86 4.09 -8.56
CA VAL A 64 7.20 4.22 -7.12
C VAL A 64 7.65 5.64 -6.78
N TRP A 65 8.50 6.25 -7.63
CA TRP A 65 8.90 7.65 -7.47
C TRP A 65 7.71 8.61 -7.50
N THR A 66 6.78 8.38 -8.42
CA THR A 66 5.57 9.18 -8.58
C THR A 66 4.69 9.07 -7.34
N LEU A 67 4.44 7.86 -6.82
CA LEU A 67 3.64 7.66 -5.61
C LEU A 67 4.23 8.36 -4.37
N ARG A 68 5.56 8.42 -4.30
CA ARG A 68 6.26 9.13 -3.21
C ARG A 68 6.20 10.66 -3.35
N ASN A 69 6.26 11.21 -4.56
CA ASN A 69 6.52 12.65 -4.79
C ASN A 69 5.38 13.43 -5.46
N ALA A 70 4.37 12.76 -6.01
CA ALA A 70 3.20 13.44 -6.56
C ALA A 70 2.41 14.10 -5.44
N GLN A 71 1.82 15.26 -5.72
CA GLN A 71 0.82 15.89 -4.86
C GLN A 71 -0.46 15.08 -4.86
N ASP A 72 -1.20 15.06 -3.75
CA ASP A 72 -2.46 14.32 -3.65
C ASP A 72 -3.49 14.74 -4.71
N ALA A 73 -3.56 16.04 -5.03
CA ALA A 73 -4.43 16.55 -6.08
C ALA A 73 -4.09 16.00 -7.48
N VAL A 74 -2.82 15.66 -7.73
CA VAL A 74 -2.36 15.06 -8.98
C VAL A 74 -2.55 13.55 -8.97
N LEU A 75 -2.32 12.90 -7.84
CA LEU A 75 -2.47 11.46 -7.68
C LEU A 75 -3.93 11.01 -7.70
N ALA A 76 -4.82 11.74 -7.03
CA ALA A 76 -6.23 11.40 -6.89
C ALA A 76 -6.93 11.00 -8.21
N PRO A 77 -6.84 11.78 -9.32
CA PRO A 77 -7.51 11.41 -10.58
C PRO A 77 -6.90 10.19 -11.28
N MET A 78 -5.67 9.79 -10.96
CA MET A 78 -5.00 8.62 -11.58
C MET A 78 -4.90 7.39 -10.67
N ALA A 79 -5.15 7.54 -9.37
CA ALA A 79 -4.90 6.50 -8.38
C ALA A 79 -5.66 5.18 -8.67
N GLY A 80 -6.95 5.26 -9.01
CA GLY A 80 -7.75 4.07 -9.34
C GLY A 80 -7.24 3.34 -10.59
N VAL A 81 -6.87 4.10 -11.63
CA VAL A 81 -6.33 3.55 -12.87
C VAL A 81 -4.96 2.91 -12.62
N LEU A 82 -4.10 3.56 -11.82
CA LEU A 82 -2.82 2.99 -11.40
C LEU A 82 -3.00 1.67 -10.66
N LEU A 83 -3.92 1.59 -9.68
CA LEU A 83 -4.17 0.36 -8.93
C LEU A 83 -4.57 -0.79 -9.86
N SER A 84 -5.54 -0.55 -10.75
CA SER A 84 -5.99 -1.56 -11.73
C SER A 84 -4.85 -2.00 -12.66
N GLY A 85 -3.97 -1.07 -13.06
CA GLY A 85 -2.76 -1.40 -13.80
C GLY A 85 -1.82 -2.29 -13.00
N LEU A 86 -1.49 -1.93 -11.76
CA LEU A 86 -0.59 -2.72 -10.92
C LEU A 86 -1.10 -4.15 -10.68
N ILE A 87 -2.40 -4.31 -10.41
CA ILE A 87 -3.03 -5.64 -10.24
C ILE A 87 -2.93 -6.44 -11.54
N LYS A 88 -3.32 -5.86 -12.69
CA LYS A 88 -3.20 -6.51 -13.99
C LYS A 88 -1.75 -6.91 -14.28
N PHE A 89 -0.79 -6.07 -13.90
CA PHE A 89 0.63 -6.34 -14.16
C PHE A 89 1.14 -7.52 -13.33
N LEU A 90 0.64 -7.73 -12.10
CA LEU A 90 0.92 -8.95 -11.33
C LEU A 90 0.33 -10.18 -12.01
N ASP A 91 -0.92 -10.11 -12.46
CA ASP A 91 -1.63 -11.26 -13.04
C ASP A 91 -1.02 -11.74 -14.36
N THR A 92 -0.48 -10.83 -15.17
CA THR A 92 0.08 -11.17 -16.49
C THR A 92 1.61 -11.26 -16.50
N MET A 93 2.29 -11.07 -15.36
CA MET A 93 3.75 -10.98 -15.33
C MET A 93 4.42 -12.29 -15.75
N ASP A 94 3.82 -13.44 -15.43
CA ASP A 94 4.38 -14.75 -15.78
C ASP A 94 4.15 -15.13 -17.25
N SER A 95 3.11 -14.60 -17.89
CA SER A 95 2.81 -14.87 -19.31
C SER A 95 3.48 -13.88 -20.27
N ASP A 96 3.65 -12.62 -19.85
CA ASP A 96 3.98 -11.51 -20.75
C ASP A 96 5.47 -11.10 -20.71
N MET A 97 6.31 -11.87 -20.02
CA MET A 97 7.70 -11.49 -19.76
C MET A 97 8.70 -12.53 -20.29
N GLU A 98 9.48 -12.11 -21.29
CA GLU A 98 10.64 -12.85 -21.81
C GLU A 98 11.93 -12.57 -21.00
N GLY A 99 11.80 -12.15 -19.73
CA GLY A 99 12.92 -11.78 -18.86
C GLY A 99 13.43 -12.95 -18.01
N GLY A 100 14.72 -12.92 -17.64
CA GLY A 100 15.25 -13.88 -16.68
C GLY A 100 14.59 -13.76 -15.30
N GLN A 101 14.59 -14.85 -14.53
CA GLN A 101 13.91 -14.96 -13.22
C GLN A 101 14.15 -13.76 -12.28
N GLN A 102 15.39 -13.25 -12.24
CA GLN A 102 15.77 -12.10 -11.42
C GLN A 102 15.00 -10.81 -11.78
N ALA A 103 14.74 -10.60 -13.06
CA ALA A 103 13.99 -9.42 -13.50
C ALA A 103 12.51 -9.51 -13.13
N ILE A 104 11.94 -10.72 -13.18
CA ILE A 104 10.57 -10.99 -12.73
C ILE A 104 10.45 -10.73 -11.23
N VAL A 105 11.36 -11.30 -10.42
CA VAL A 105 11.40 -11.10 -8.97
C VAL A 105 11.45 -9.60 -8.62
N GLN A 106 12.33 -8.84 -9.29
CA GLN A 106 12.45 -7.41 -9.04
C GLN A 106 11.17 -6.63 -9.42
N LEU A 107 10.56 -6.95 -10.56
CA LEU A 107 9.33 -6.28 -11.00
C LEU A 107 8.13 -6.61 -10.11
N ARG A 108 7.99 -7.86 -9.67
CA ARG A 108 6.96 -8.25 -8.69
C ARG A 108 7.15 -7.48 -7.38
N GLY A 109 8.38 -7.43 -6.85
CA GLY A 109 8.70 -6.66 -5.65
C GLY A 109 8.36 -5.18 -5.77
N PHE A 110 8.74 -4.52 -6.87
CA PHE A 110 8.38 -3.12 -7.10
C PHE A 110 6.87 -2.90 -7.23
N THR A 111 6.15 -3.85 -7.85
CA THR A 111 4.70 -3.75 -8.02
C THR A 111 3.98 -3.84 -6.67
N PHE A 112 4.36 -4.78 -5.80
CA PHE A 112 3.83 -4.84 -4.43
C PHE A 112 4.16 -3.57 -3.63
N SER A 113 5.40 -3.07 -3.70
CA SER A 113 5.79 -1.84 -3.02
C SER A 113 4.95 -0.63 -3.48
N ALA A 114 4.71 -0.51 -4.79
CA ALA A 114 3.84 0.52 -5.36
C ALA A 114 2.40 0.40 -4.83
N MET A 115 1.86 -0.82 -4.73
CA MET A 115 0.52 -1.04 -4.17
C MET A 115 0.43 -0.61 -2.70
N GLY A 116 1.43 -0.95 -1.87
CA GLY A 116 1.47 -0.54 -0.47
C GLY A 116 1.57 0.98 -0.29
N GLN A 117 2.33 1.67 -1.14
CA GLN A 117 2.39 3.14 -1.14
C GLN A 117 1.08 3.77 -1.57
N LEU A 118 0.43 3.20 -2.59
CA LEU A 118 -0.86 3.66 -3.07
C LEU A 118 -1.95 3.49 -2.00
N ALA A 119 -1.91 2.41 -1.21
CA ALA A 119 -2.84 2.20 -0.10
C ALA A 119 -2.75 3.29 0.97
N GLN A 120 -1.55 3.77 1.29
CA GLN A 120 -1.39 4.89 2.23
C GLN A 120 -1.87 6.23 1.65
N ARG A 121 -1.63 6.46 0.36
CA ARG A 121 -1.91 7.74 -0.30
C ARG A 121 -3.35 7.88 -0.78
N ALA A 122 -4.02 6.77 -1.07
CA ALA A 122 -5.40 6.72 -1.56
C ALA A 122 -6.20 5.60 -0.87
N PRO A 123 -6.35 5.65 0.47
CA PRO A 123 -6.94 4.57 1.26
C PRO A 123 -8.39 4.23 0.86
N THR A 124 -9.14 5.22 0.35
CA THR A 124 -10.53 5.04 -0.09
C THR A 124 -10.68 4.06 -1.25
N LEU A 125 -9.62 3.79 -2.02
CA LEU A 125 -9.61 2.77 -3.07
C LEU A 125 -9.55 1.34 -2.53
N PHE A 126 -9.12 1.18 -1.28
CA PHE A 126 -8.90 -0.11 -0.64
C PHE A 126 -9.97 -0.41 0.41
N SER A 127 -10.64 0.61 0.95
CA SER A 127 -11.60 0.46 2.04
C SER A 127 -13.01 0.03 1.60
N SER A 128 -13.30 -0.04 0.28
CA SER A 128 -14.62 -0.39 -0.23
C SER A 128 -14.94 -1.88 -0.12
N ASP A 129 -13.92 -2.74 -0.25
CA ASP A 129 -14.01 -4.18 -0.04
C ASP A 129 -12.63 -4.71 0.39
N ILE A 130 -12.54 -6.01 0.70
CA ILE A 130 -11.28 -6.61 1.17
C ILE A 130 -10.56 -7.43 0.08
N LYS A 131 -10.90 -7.27 -1.21
CA LYS A 131 -10.31 -8.07 -2.28
C LYS A 131 -8.80 -7.88 -2.38
N VAL A 132 -8.34 -6.63 -2.28
CA VAL A 132 -6.90 -6.32 -2.33
C VAL A 132 -6.19 -6.86 -1.09
N ALA A 133 -6.80 -6.77 0.10
CA ALA A 133 -6.26 -7.42 1.30
C ALA A 133 -6.11 -8.94 1.12
N LYS A 134 -7.16 -9.63 0.64
CA LYS A 134 -7.13 -11.08 0.33
C LYS A 134 -6.00 -11.42 -0.64
N MET A 135 -5.84 -10.65 -1.70
CA MET A 135 -4.77 -10.82 -2.70
C MET A 135 -3.38 -10.67 -2.06
N LEU A 136 -3.16 -9.60 -1.28
CA LEU A 136 -1.88 -9.33 -0.64
C LEU A 136 -1.53 -10.38 0.44
N PHE A 137 -2.50 -10.82 1.24
CA PHE A 137 -2.29 -11.88 2.22
C PHE A 137 -2.03 -13.24 1.55
N GLY A 138 -2.73 -13.57 0.46
CA GLY A 138 -2.45 -14.77 -0.31
C GLY A 138 -1.02 -14.80 -0.86
N ALA A 139 -0.53 -13.64 -1.33
CA ALA A 139 0.83 -13.48 -1.84
C ALA A 139 1.92 -13.74 -0.78
N LEU A 140 1.63 -13.60 0.53
CA LEU A 140 2.60 -13.91 1.60
C LEU A 140 2.97 -15.39 1.66
N SER A 141 2.10 -16.27 1.14
CA SER A 141 2.32 -17.72 1.11
C SER A 141 2.65 -18.23 -0.29
N SER A 142 2.05 -17.66 -1.34
CA SER A 142 2.20 -18.15 -2.72
C SER A 142 3.44 -17.62 -3.44
N GLU A 143 3.92 -16.42 -3.11
CA GLU A 143 5.07 -15.82 -3.79
C GLU A 143 6.40 -16.48 -3.42
N MET A 144 7.41 -16.24 -4.25
CA MET A 144 8.77 -16.71 -4.01
C MET A 144 9.35 -16.07 -2.72
N PRO A 145 10.21 -16.79 -1.97
CA PRO A 145 10.82 -16.27 -0.74
C PRO A 145 11.47 -14.89 -0.89
N GLU A 146 12.11 -14.63 -2.03
CA GLU A 146 12.79 -13.37 -2.36
C GLU A 146 11.82 -12.18 -2.49
N ILE A 147 10.56 -12.44 -2.84
CA ILE A 147 9.52 -11.41 -3.05
C ILE A 147 8.74 -11.17 -1.77
N ARG A 148 8.59 -12.18 -0.89
CA ARG A 148 7.75 -12.12 0.32
C ARG A 148 8.06 -10.94 1.24
N VAL A 149 9.30 -10.47 1.28
CA VAL A 149 9.67 -9.26 2.06
C VAL A 149 8.97 -8.02 1.49
N SER A 150 8.93 -7.86 0.16
CA SER A 150 8.20 -6.76 -0.49
C SER A 150 6.69 -6.90 -0.31
N VAL A 151 6.16 -8.13 -0.31
CA VAL A 151 4.74 -8.38 -0.02
C VAL A 151 4.41 -8.01 1.43
N GLN A 152 5.23 -8.43 2.39
CA GLN A 152 5.04 -8.11 3.81
C GLN A 152 5.04 -6.60 4.04
N GLU A 153 5.98 -5.87 3.42
CA GLU A 153 6.00 -4.40 3.45
C GLU A 153 4.68 -3.84 2.89
N ALA A 154 4.25 -4.29 1.70
CA ALA A 154 3.02 -3.83 1.08
C ALA A 154 1.77 -4.08 1.95
N VAL A 155 1.68 -5.25 2.58
CA VAL A 155 0.59 -5.61 3.51
C VAL A 155 0.64 -4.71 4.74
N SER A 156 1.80 -4.51 5.35
CA SER A 156 1.95 -3.64 6.52
C SER A 156 1.59 -2.18 6.21
N LEU A 157 2.01 -1.66 5.05
CA LEU A 157 1.67 -0.31 4.60
C LEU A 157 0.17 -0.15 4.30
N SER A 158 -0.47 -1.20 3.79
CA SER A 158 -1.89 -1.17 3.45
C SER A 158 -2.81 -1.17 4.66
N CYS A 159 -2.31 -1.54 5.85
CA CYS A 159 -3.10 -1.64 7.08
C CYS A 159 -3.95 -0.38 7.35
N VAL A 160 -3.37 0.81 7.22
CA VAL A 160 -4.08 2.08 7.50
C VAL A 160 -5.34 2.26 6.65
N ALA A 161 -5.35 1.73 5.42
CA ALA A 161 -6.48 1.85 4.52
C ALA A 161 -7.72 1.05 4.96
N TYR A 162 -7.54 0.08 5.85
CA TYR A 162 -8.61 -0.79 6.34
C TYR A 162 -9.21 -0.34 7.69
N GLN A 163 -8.77 0.79 8.25
CA GLN A 163 -9.25 1.28 9.54
C GLN A 163 -10.75 1.62 9.57
N SER A 164 -11.30 2.09 8.45
CA SER A 164 -12.70 2.50 8.34
C SER A 164 -13.65 1.39 7.88
N VAL A 165 -13.15 0.16 7.69
CA VAL A 165 -13.99 -0.96 7.22
C VAL A 165 -14.96 -1.39 8.32
N ALA A 166 -16.22 -1.61 7.93
CA ALA A 166 -17.33 -1.93 8.82
C ALA A 166 -18.25 -3.00 8.20
N GLY A 167 -19.20 -3.51 9.00
CA GLY A 167 -20.18 -4.52 8.55
C GLY A 167 -19.52 -5.82 8.10
N ASP A 168 -20.08 -6.44 7.06
CA ASP A 168 -19.65 -7.74 6.55
C ASP A 168 -18.18 -7.76 6.12
N ALA A 169 -17.69 -6.68 5.51
CA ALA A 169 -16.30 -6.55 5.12
C ALA A 169 -15.33 -6.61 6.32
N LYS A 170 -15.75 -6.11 7.50
CA LYS A 170 -14.96 -6.19 8.73
C LYS A 170 -14.93 -7.61 9.30
N GLU A 171 -16.04 -8.33 9.20
CA GLU A 171 -16.13 -9.74 9.59
C GLU A 171 -15.30 -10.62 8.66
N GLU A 172 -15.39 -10.42 7.34
CA GLU A 172 -14.53 -11.12 6.40
C GLU A 172 -13.05 -10.81 6.63
N LEU A 173 -12.72 -9.57 7.01
CA LEU A 173 -11.35 -9.21 7.35
C LEU A 173 -10.87 -9.97 8.58
N MET A 174 -11.69 -10.05 9.64
CA MET A 174 -11.35 -10.84 10.84
C MET A 174 -11.07 -12.31 10.48
N ASN A 175 -11.93 -12.92 9.65
CA ASN A 175 -11.74 -14.30 9.22
C ASN A 175 -10.44 -14.47 8.42
N LEU A 176 -10.13 -13.54 7.51
CA LEU A 176 -8.86 -13.53 6.79
C LEU A 176 -7.66 -13.51 7.74
N LEU A 177 -7.69 -12.71 8.82
CA LEU A 177 -6.59 -12.65 9.78
C LEU A 177 -6.48 -13.94 10.61
N ILE A 178 -7.59 -14.55 11.02
CA ILE A 178 -7.60 -15.84 11.71
C ILE A 178 -7.00 -16.93 10.82
N ASP A 179 -7.37 -16.99 9.55
CA ASP A 179 -6.80 -17.96 8.61
C ASP A 179 -5.30 -17.70 8.41
N SER A 180 -4.92 -16.43 8.27
CA SER A 180 -3.53 -16.02 8.00
C SER A 180 -2.57 -16.31 9.15
N VAL A 181 -3.02 -16.25 10.41
CA VAL A 181 -2.16 -16.55 11.57
C VAL A 181 -1.82 -18.03 11.71
N THR A 182 -2.49 -18.90 10.98
CA THR A 182 -2.23 -20.35 10.98
C THR A 182 -1.41 -20.82 9.78
N GLN A 183 -1.05 -19.93 8.87
CA GLN A 183 -0.28 -20.25 7.66
C GLN A 183 1.18 -20.60 7.98
N ASP A 184 1.80 -21.43 7.14
CA ASP A 184 3.22 -21.79 7.27
C ASP A 184 4.17 -20.60 7.12
N SER A 185 3.78 -19.61 6.31
CA SER A 185 4.54 -18.38 6.09
C SER A 185 4.55 -17.52 7.35
N HIS A 186 5.74 -17.28 7.92
CA HIS A 186 5.85 -16.42 9.10
C HIS A 186 5.47 -14.97 8.79
N GLN A 187 5.64 -14.52 7.56
CA GLN A 187 5.22 -13.20 7.12
C GLN A 187 3.69 -13.07 7.14
N ALA A 188 2.96 -14.12 6.73
CA ALA A 188 1.51 -14.17 6.85
C ALA A 188 1.05 -14.08 8.31
N ARG A 189 1.68 -14.87 9.18
CA ARG A 189 1.37 -14.83 10.62
C ARG A 189 1.69 -13.49 11.25
N PHE A 190 2.87 -12.92 10.96
CA PHE A 190 3.25 -11.58 11.41
C PHE A 190 2.23 -10.53 10.97
N CYS A 191 1.89 -10.47 9.68
CA CYS A 191 0.94 -9.49 9.16
C CYS A 191 -0.45 -9.65 9.77
N ALA A 192 -0.89 -10.89 10.03
CA ALA A 192 -2.17 -11.14 10.66
C ALA A 192 -2.25 -10.53 12.07
N VAL A 193 -1.22 -10.78 12.89
CA VAL A 193 -1.10 -10.22 14.23
C VAL A 193 -0.96 -8.69 14.17
N TYR A 194 -0.12 -8.18 13.26
CA TYR A 194 0.10 -6.74 13.07
C TYR A 194 -1.20 -6.00 12.74
N TRP A 195 -2.02 -6.54 11.84
CA TRP A 195 -3.32 -5.99 11.48
C TRP A 195 -4.33 -6.15 12.62
N ALA A 196 -4.38 -7.29 13.29
CA ALA A 196 -5.27 -7.53 14.43
C ALA A 196 -5.06 -6.48 15.53
N ASN A 197 -3.81 -6.10 15.79
CA ASN A 197 -3.43 -5.12 16.81
C ASN A 197 -3.78 -3.68 16.44
N ARG A 198 -3.86 -3.36 15.14
CA ARG A 198 -4.05 -1.98 14.65
C ARG A 198 -5.47 -1.69 14.18
N LEU A 199 -6.20 -2.71 13.72
CA LEU A 199 -7.54 -2.55 13.16
C LEU A 199 -8.65 -2.85 14.16
N PHE A 200 -8.34 -3.59 15.23
CA PHE A 200 -9.32 -4.00 16.22
C PHE A 200 -8.94 -3.49 17.61
N PRO A 201 -9.92 -2.98 18.38
CA PRO A 201 -9.66 -2.51 19.74
C PRO A 201 -9.18 -3.66 20.63
N PHE A 202 -8.51 -3.34 21.73
CA PHE A 202 -8.04 -4.35 22.70
C PHE A 202 -9.18 -5.22 23.25
N SER A 203 -10.38 -4.66 23.34
CA SER A 203 -11.58 -5.37 23.79
C SER A 203 -12.11 -6.41 22.80
N GLU A 204 -11.63 -6.45 21.56
CA GLU A 204 -12.07 -7.45 20.57
C GLU A 204 -11.45 -8.82 20.88
N PRO A 205 -12.23 -9.80 21.36
CA PRO A 205 -11.68 -11.08 21.80
C PRO A 205 -11.05 -11.89 20.68
N ARG A 206 -11.60 -11.82 19.45
CA ARG A 206 -11.04 -12.55 18.29
C ARG A 206 -9.67 -12.01 17.89
N ALA A 207 -9.47 -10.70 17.97
CA ALA A 207 -8.17 -10.09 17.76
C ALA A 207 -7.16 -10.53 18.83
N ARG A 208 -7.59 -10.65 20.11
CA ARG A 208 -6.71 -11.19 21.16
C ARG A 208 -6.42 -12.67 20.95
N HIS A 209 -7.38 -13.45 20.45
CA HIS A 209 -7.20 -14.84 20.10
C HIS A 209 -6.12 -15.03 19.03
N ILE A 210 -6.09 -14.20 17.98
CA ILE A 210 -5.01 -14.19 16.97
C ILE A 210 -3.64 -14.02 17.64
N ASN A 211 -3.52 -13.09 18.61
CA ASN A 211 -2.27 -12.91 19.35
C ASN A 211 -1.91 -14.13 20.21
N LEU A 212 -2.89 -14.76 20.87
CA LEU A 212 -2.66 -15.99 21.66
C LEU A 212 -2.15 -17.15 20.81
N LEU A 213 -2.62 -17.29 19.57
CA LEU A 213 -2.14 -18.31 18.64
C LEU A 213 -0.67 -18.07 18.22
N ALA A 214 -0.20 -16.83 18.30
CA ALA A 214 1.11 -16.41 17.81
C ALA A 214 2.15 -16.13 18.91
N ILE A 215 1.77 -16.19 20.19
CA ILE A 215 2.66 -15.80 21.31
C ILE A 215 3.87 -16.73 21.47
N ASP A 216 3.75 -17.98 21.02
CA ASP A 216 4.81 -18.99 21.03
C ASP A 216 5.28 -19.36 19.60
N ASP A 217 5.18 -18.41 18.66
CA ASP A 217 5.65 -18.62 17.29
C ASP A 217 7.14 -18.97 17.21
N LYS A 218 7.55 -19.76 16.21
CA LYS A 218 8.97 -20.07 15.95
C LYS A 218 9.80 -18.81 15.63
N LYS A 219 9.20 -17.77 15.06
CA LYS A 219 9.87 -16.51 14.71
C LYS A 219 9.68 -15.45 15.80
N VAL A 220 10.80 -14.88 16.24
CA VAL A 220 10.85 -13.87 17.31
C VAL A 220 9.96 -12.67 16.99
N GLU A 221 10.03 -12.13 15.78
CA GLU A 221 9.25 -10.95 15.36
C GLU A 221 7.73 -11.16 15.49
N VAL A 222 7.25 -12.38 15.24
CA VAL A 222 5.83 -12.75 15.39
C VAL A 222 5.47 -12.80 16.86
N ARG A 223 6.29 -13.47 17.69
CA ARG A 223 6.08 -13.52 19.15
C ARG A 223 6.05 -12.14 19.78
N GLU A 224 6.96 -11.25 19.38
CA GLU A 224 7.01 -9.89 19.93
C GLU A 224 5.79 -9.06 19.54
N GLU A 225 5.34 -9.13 18.29
CA GLU A 225 4.11 -8.44 17.87
C GLU A 225 2.88 -9.03 18.58
N ALA A 226 2.84 -10.35 18.79
CA ALA A 226 1.78 -11.01 19.55
C ALA A 226 1.77 -10.56 21.02
N ALA A 227 2.95 -10.52 21.66
CA ALA A 227 3.10 -10.05 23.03
C ALA A 227 2.63 -8.59 23.19
N ARG A 228 2.94 -7.72 22.21
CA ARG A 228 2.44 -6.33 22.19
C ARG A 228 0.92 -6.28 22.13
N GLY A 229 0.28 -7.18 21.38
CA GLY A 229 -1.18 -7.23 21.29
C GLY A 229 -1.88 -7.78 22.54
N LEU A 230 -1.19 -8.55 23.37
CA LEU A 230 -1.71 -9.05 24.66
C LEU A 230 -1.42 -8.10 25.82
N ALA A 231 -0.42 -7.24 25.69
CA ALA A 231 -0.15 -6.21 26.67
C ALA A 231 -1.33 -5.23 26.74
N LYS A 232 -1.86 -5.02 27.95
CA LYS A 232 -2.92 -4.03 28.19
C LYS A 232 -2.46 -2.68 27.64
N PRO A 233 -3.29 -1.95 26.86
CA PRO A 233 -2.93 -0.63 26.38
C PRO A 233 -2.60 0.24 27.57
N VAL A 234 -1.38 0.77 27.63
CA VAL A 234 -1.04 1.78 28.62
C VAL A 234 -1.96 2.96 28.30
N ALA A 235 -2.85 3.31 29.23
CA ALA A 235 -3.66 4.51 29.07
C ALA A 235 -2.71 5.67 28.81
N SER A 236 -2.68 6.17 27.57
CA SER A 236 -1.94 7.38 27.30
C SER A 236 -2.61 8.46 28.14
N LYS A 237 -1.87 9.05 29.08
CA LYS A 237 -2.27 10.26 29.79
C LYS A 237 -2.26 11.44 28.82
N VAL A 238 -3.08 11.38 27.77
CA VAL A 238 -3.24 12.45 26.80
C VAL A 238 -4.74 12.67 26.63
N ARG A 239 -5.17 13.83 27.16
CA ARG A 239 -6.53 14.39 27.22
C ARG A 239 -7.39 13.99 28.41
N GLU A 240 -6.92 14.34 29.60
CA GLU A 240 -7.82 14.71 30.71
C GLU A 240 -7.36 16.00 31.43
N SER A 241 -6.64 16.87 30.72
CA SER A 241 -6.15 18.16 31.25
C SER A 241 -6.51 19.37 30.39
N LEU A 242 -7.62 19.31 29.64
CA LEU A 242 -8.16 20.45 28.88
C LEU A 242 -9.63 20.72 29.19
N VAL A 243 -10.04 20.52 30.45
CA VAL A 243 -11.17 21.28 30.98
C VAL A 243 -10.55 22.46 31.74
N PRO A 244 -10.63 23.70 31.22
CA PRO A 244 -10.25 24.86 32.00
C PRO A 244 -11.05 24.88 33.31
N GLU A 245 -10.37 25.08 34.43
CA GLU A 245 -10.96 25.25 35.77
C GLU A 245 -11.81 26.53 35.92
N GLU A 246 -12.31 27.12 34.82
CA GLU A 246 -13.19 28.29 34.88
C GLU A 246 -14.69 27.94 35.01
N SER A 247 -15.06 26.66 34.83
CA SER A 247 -16.46 26.24 34.98
C SER A 247 -16.85 25.78 36.39
N LYS A 248 -15.92 25.78 37.37
CA LYS A 248 -16.24 25.55 38.80
C LYS A 248 -16.48 26.83 39.60
N ALA A 249 -16.04 27.99 39.12
CA ALA A 249 -16.26 29.28 39.80
C ALA A 249 -17.68 29.86 39.56
N SER A 250 -18.36 29.48 38.47
CA SER A 250 -19.70 29.99 38.16
C SER A 250 -20.83 29.35 38.97
N ALA A 251 -20.57 28.22 39.65
CA ALA A 251 -21.57 27.51 40.44
C ALA A 251 -21.65 27.97 41.91
N LEU A 252 -20.64 28.68 42.43
CA LEU A 252 -20.65 29.20 43.80
C LEU A 252 -21.25 30.62 43.93
N ASP A 253 -21.26 31.41 42.86
CA ASP A 253 -21.82 32.77 42.90
C ASP A 253 -23.35 32.83 42.68
N LYS A 254 -23.98 31.74 42.22
CA LYS A 254 -25.45 31.67 42.05
C LYS A 254 -26.21 31.15 43.28
N GLN A 255 -25.51 30.80 44.36
CA GLN A 255 -26.14 30.38 45.62
C GLN A 255 -26.24 31.50 46.67
N ASN A 256 -25.73 32.71 46.40
CA ASN A 256 -25.79 33.85 47.32
C ASN A 256 -26.62 35.05 46.81
N GLN A 257 -27.41 34.89 45.74
CA GLN A 257 -28.37 35.91 45.29
C GLN A 257 -29.70 35.27 44.87
N THR A 258 -30.45 34.77 45.85
CA THR A 258 -31.92 34.66 45.94
C THR A 258 -32.27 34.07 47.28
#